data_AF-A0AAV8C0U3-F1
#
_entry.id   AF-A0AAV8C0U3-F1
#
_cell.length_a   1.000
_cell.length_b   1.000
_cell.length_c   1.000
_cell.angle_alpha   90.00
_cell.angle_beta   90.00
_cell.angle_gamma   90.00
#
_symmetry.space_group_name_H-M   'P 1'
#
loop_
_entity.id
_entity.type
_entity.pdbx_description
1 polymer ?
#
loop_
_entity_poly.entity_id
_entity_poly.type
_entity_poly.pdbx_seq_one_letter_code
_entity_poly.pdbx_strand_id
1 'polypeptide(L)'
;MKKDVLPKIFTIPLFILAFSPIAFSTDSLQHGQNIVDGKKLTSSKGTFELGFFSRGLSTNRFVGIWFRVAPDVVVWVANRDIPLNNTSGALTVDNNGSFALYDASEKIIWQPTAIKNGYNTTILQLQDSGNLILKDLSSDTIIWQSFDYPINTLLPGMKLGKNLITGFETYLSSWKSGDDPSTGNYSYKMDTEGAPEIIIWDRDQLRYRSGMWNGLYFSGQPSMVTYTDMFTFLFVRDQSEVSYSFEAKPNAPFSRLVLNESGVKQRLVWNQPHQTWNVFLSAPKDVCDYYATCGPFSVCQPEDMTTCSCLRGFEPAASTEWYMRNTSGGCQRRTPLGCSADSDGFYIIKEVKLPYSHKAAVDANISVEDCKRRCLMNCSCLAYAPFNIKEWNGCVMWNTELIDIKYVKDGQDLYVKISKSELGSSNKKMLVITVVLISTALTVILICFVGYLLWKKRRDSKQETTERSLANDSFKDADLPVFDIETILQATNNFSKTNEIGQGGFGTVYKGKLPYGQEIAVKRLTGNSFQGSNEFMNEVTVVAKLQHRNLVGILGCCIHNNERMLIYEFLTNKSLDLFIFGMHVIIANCDIIG
;
A
#
# COMPACT_ATOMS: atom_id res chain seq x y z
N MET A 1 -36.76 -27.11 -97.55
CA MET A 1 -36.51 -26.70 -96.15
C MET A 1 -35.01 -26.72 -95.89
N LYS A 2 -34.33 -25.57 -96.00
CA LYS A 2 -32.97 -25.38 -95.47
C LYS A 2 -32.98 -24.00 -94.81
N LYS A 3 -32.79 -23.99 -93.49
CA LYS A 3 -32.72 -22.80 -92.64
C LYS A 3 -31.30 -22.25 -92.74
N ASP A 4 -31.18 -20.99 -93.11
CA ASP A 4 -29.95 -20.22 -92.99
C ASP A 4 -29.67 -19.91 -91.52
N VAL A 5 -28.50 -20.29 -91.04
CA VAL A 5 -27.96 -19.96 -89.71
C VAL A 5 -26.71 -19.12 -89.93
N LEU A 6 -26.80 -17.81 -89.65
CA LEU A 6 -25.65 -16.91 -89.57
C LEU A 6 -24.76 -17.27 -88.37
N PRO A 7 -23.41 -17.23 -88.50
CA PRO A 7 -22.52 -17.33 -87.37
C PRO A 7 -22.38 -15.98 -86.67
N LYS A 8 -22.64 -15.93 -85.36
CA LYS A 8 -22.37 -14.79 -84.49
C LYS A 8 -20.86 -14.70 -84.24
N ILE A 9 -20.25 -13.58 -84.65
CA ILE A 9 -18.88 -13.20 -84.30
C ILE A 9 -18.86 -12.80 -82.82
N PHE A 10 -18.16 -13.56 -81.99
CA PHE A 10 -17.86 -13.20 -80.60
C PHE A 10 -16.60 -12.33 -80.58
N THR A 11 -16.75 -11.02 -80.35
CA THR A 11 -15.65 -10.12 -80.01
C THR A 11 -15.31 -10.25 -78.52
N ILE A 12 -14.13 -10.76 -78.20
CA ILE A 12 -13.57 -10.82 -76.84
C ILE A 12 -12.96 -9.45 -76.52
N PRO A 13 -13.33 -8.77 -75.42
CA PRO A 13 -12.71 -7.50 -75.06
C PRO A 13 -11.32 -7.77 -74.44
N LEU A 14 -10.30 -7.18 -75.05
CA LEU A 14 -8.92 -7.18 -74.56
C LEU A 14 -8.84 -6.25 -73.33
N PHE A 15 -8.87 -6.82 -72.13
CA PHE A 15 -8.61 -6.08 -70.90
C PHE A 15 -7.13 -5.70 -70.85
N ILE A 16 -6.80 -4.45 -71.18
CA ILE A 16 -5.49 -3.86 -70.93
C ILE A 16 -5.36 -3.70 -69.41
N LEU A 17 -4.67 -4.64 -68.76
CA LEU A 17 -4.19 -4.47 -67.40
C LEU A 17 -3.19 -3.31 -67.39
N ALA A 18 -3.67 -2.12 -67.02
CA ALA A 18 -2.81 -1.01 -66.63
C ALA A 18 -2.03 -1.46 -65.38
N PHE A 19 -0.81 -1.97 -65.59
CA PHE A 19 0.15 -2.10 -64.52
C PHE A 19 0.50 -0.69 -64.04
N SER A 20 -0.17 -0.23 -62.98
CA SER A 20 0.36 0.86 -62.17
C SER A 20 1.79 0.46 -61.75
N PRO A 21 2.80 1.31 -62.01
CA PRO A 21 4.15 1.00 -61.56
C PRO A 21 4.10 0.87 -60.03
N ILE A 22 4.38 -0.32 -59.53
CA ILE A 22 4.64 -0.53 -58.11
C ILE A 22 5.91 0.28 -57.84
N ALA A 23 5.76 1.47 -57.24
CA ALA A 23 6.88 2.25 -56.77
C ALA A 23 7.56 1.44 -55.66
N PHE A 24 8.68 0.78 -55.99
CA PHE A 24 9.54 0.17 -55.00
C PHE A 24 10.12 1.30 -54.15
N SER A 25 9.62 1.42 -52.91
CA SER A 25 10.25 2.30 -51.93
C SER A 25 11.58 1.66 -51.54
N THR A 26 12.68 2.40 -51.72
CA THR A 26 13.99 1.98 -51.25
C THR A 26 14.13 2.31 -49.76
N ASP A 27 15.06 1.65 -49.08
CA ASP A 27 15.46 1.96 -47.71
C ASP A 27 16.73 2.83 -47.66
N SER A 28 17.34 3.08 -48.82
CA SER A 28 18.64 3.73 -48.94
C SER A 28 18.75 4.66 -50.16
N LEU A 29 19.59 5.68 -50.03
CA LEU A 29 20.02 6.59 -51.08
C LEU A 29 21.54 6.52 -51.22
N GLN A 30 21.99 6.34 -52.45
CA GLN A 30 23.40 6.38 -52.83
C GLN A 30 23.79 7.79 -53.31
N HIS A 31 25.09 7.99 -53.53
CA HIS A 31 25.66 9.21 -54.09
C HIS A 31 24.88 9.72 -55.32
N GLY A 32 24.54 11.02 -55.31
CA GLY A 32 23.81 11.69 -56.39
C GLY A 32 22.31 11.36 -56.44
N GLN A 33 21.84 10.42 -55.62
CA GLN A 33 20.42 10.16 -55.47
C GLN A 33 19.80 11.15 -54.49
N ASN A 34 18.53 11.43 -54.72
CA ASN A 34 17.75 12.32 -53.89
C ASN A 34 16.36 11.76 -53.61
N ILE A 35 15.75 12.33 -52.57
CA ILE A 35 14.33 12.21 -52.31
C ILE A 35 13.72 13.62 -52.34
N VAL A 36 12.65 13.74 -53.11
CA VAL A 36 11.86 14.97 -53.27
C VAL A 36 10.50 14.80 -52.62
N ASP A 37 9.79 15.91 -52.46
CA ASP A 37 8.44 15.90 -51.90
C ASP A 37 7.50 14.93 -52.65
N GLY A 38 6.63 14.26 -51.89
CA GLY A 38 5.74 13.20 -52.38
C GLY A 38 6.39 11.81 -52.49
N LYS A 39 7.73 11.71 -52.47
CA LYS A 39 8.44 10.42 -52.37
C LYS A 39 8.80 10.09 -50.93
N LYS A 40 9.01 8.80 -50.65
CA LYS A 40 9.35 8.28 -49.33
C LYS A 40 10.50 7.28 -49.41
N LEU A 41 11.31 7.24 -48.36
CA LEU A 41 12.24 6.15 -48.05
C LEU A 41 11.55 5.27 -47.01
N THR A 42 11.55 3.95 -47.18
CA THR A 42 10.88 3.02 -46.27
C THR A 42 11.91 2.04 -45.75
N SER A 43 11.97 1.85 -44.43
CA SER A 43 12.90 0.90 -43.82
C SER A 43 12.68 -0.51 -44.36
N SER A 44 13.69 -1.38 -44.30
CA SER A 44 13.68 -2.66 -45.02
C SER A 44 12.49 -3.59 -44.67
N LYS A 45 11.98 -3.56 -43.43
CA LYS A 45 10.76 -4.29 -43.02
C LYS A 45 9.49 -3.44 -43.05
N GLY A 46 9.58 -2.17 -43.45
CA GLY A 46 8.45 -1.26 -43.55
C GLY A 46 7.94 -0.72 -42.22
N THR A 47 8.79 -0.67 -41.18
CA THR A 47 8.44 -0.15 -39.85
C THR A 47 8.39 1.38 -39.84
N PHE A 48 9.39 2.02 -40.45
CA PHE A 48 9.54 3.47 -40.48
C PHE A 48 9.57 3.98 -41.92
N GLU A 49 9.10 5.21 -42.09
CA GLU A 49 9.22 5.96 -43.35
C GLU A 49 9.92 7.30 -43.07
N LEU A 50 10.72 7.75 -44.04
CA LEU A 50 11.28 9.10 -44.10
C LEU A 50 10.71 9.82 -45.32
N GLY A 51 10.37 11.10 -45.15
CA GLY A 51 9.92 11.93 -46.26
C GLY A 51 9.57 13.35 -45.83
N PHE A 52 8.93 14.07 -46.76
CA PHE A 52 8.49 15.45 -46.55
C PHE A 52 7.10 15.50 -45.92
N PHE A 53 6.91 16.40 -44.97
CA PHE A 53 5.62 16.63 -44.31
C PHE A 53 5.42 18.11 -43.98
N SER A 54 4.16 18.47 -43.72
CA SER A 54 3.73 19.75 -43.15
C SER A 54 2.85 19.50 -41.93
N ARG A 55 2.62 20.53 -41.11
CA ARG A 55 1.78 20.49 -39.92
C ARG A 55 0.77 21.63 -39.93
N GLY A 56 -0.40 21.38 -39.33
CA GLY A 56 -1.52 22.31 -39.31
C GLY A 56 -1.87 22.84 -40.70
N LEU A 57 -2.10 24.15 -40.79
CA LEU A 57 -2.40 24.86 -42.03
C LEU A 57 -1.17 25.51 -42.68
N SER A 58 0.04 25.23 -42.17
CA SER A 58 1.27 25.86 -42.65
C SER A 58 1.73 25.27 -43.99
N THR A 59 2.26 26.12 -44.87
CA THR A 59 2.96 25.70 -46.10
C THR A 59 4.41 25.30 -45.83
N ASN A 60 4.89 25.48 -44.59
CA ASN A 60 6.24 25.08 -44.20
C ASN A 60 6.42 23.57 -44.40
N ARG A 61 7.56 23.21 -44.98
CA ARG A 61 7.92 21.83 -45.28
C ARG A 61 9.14 21.38 -44.49
N PHE A 62 9.02 20.17 -43.96
CA PHE A 62 10.02 19.53 -43.11
C PHE A 62 10.34 18.14 -43.63
N VAL A 63 11.57 17.69 -43.41
CA VAL A 63 11.94 16.27 -43.57
C VAL A 63 11.85 15.60 -42.21
N GLY A 64 11.11 14.50 -42.13
CA GLY A 64 10.95 13.75 -40.89
C GLY A 64 10.87 12.26 -41.07
N ILE A 65 10.92 11.56 -39.94
CA ILE A 65 10.77 10.11 -39.82
C ILE A 65 9.52 9.84 -39.00
N TRP A 66 8.71 8.86 -39.39
CA TRP A 66 7.50 8.44 -38.66
C TRP A 66 7.31 6.93 -38.72
N PHE A 67 6.48 6.40 -37.83
CA PHE A 67 6.00 5.02 -37.92
C PHE A 67 5.06 4.88 -39.10
N ARG A 68 5.25 3.86 -39.94
CA ARG A 68 4.36 3.62 -41.08
C ARG A 68 2.91 3.37 -40.65
N VAL A 69 2.72 2.72 -39.50
CA VAL A 69 1.38 2.46 -38.90
C VAL A 69 0.73 3.71 -38.30
N ALA A 70 1.47 4.80 -38.10
CA ALA A 70 0.98 6.04 -37.55
C ALA A 70 1.67 7.25 -38.22
N PRO A 71 1.33 7.58 -39.48
CA PRO A 71 2.03 8.60 -40.26
C PRO A 71 2.01 10.01 -39.65
N ASP A 72 1.01 10.33 -38.83
CA ASP A 72 0.91 11.61 -38.12
C ASP A 72 1.88 11.73 -36.93
N VAL A 73 2.58 10.65 -36.58
CA VAL A 73 3.50 10.58 -35.44
C VAL A 73 4.94 10.67 -35.94
N VAL A 74 5.38 11.91 -36.13
CA VAL A 74 6.77 12.23 -36.49
C VAL A 74 7.67 12.10 -35.27
N VAL A 75 8.69 11.25 -35.36
CA VAL A 75 9.62 10.90 -34.27
C VAL A 75 10.99 11.57 -34.41
N TRP A 76 11.31 12.09 -35.59
CA TRP A 76 12.54 12.84 -35.85
C TRP A 76 12.31 13.85 -36.99
N VAL A 77 12.98 15.00 -36.94
CA VAL A 77 12.85 16.10 -37.91
C VAL A 77 14.23 16.69 -38.17
N ALA A 78 14.65 16.77 -39.44
CA ALA A 78 15.95 17.31 -39.81
C ALA A 78 16.01 18.83 -39.64
N ASN A 79 15.18 19.54 -40.41
CA ASN A 79 15.22 21.00 -40.56
C ASN A 79 14.19 21.72 -39.68
N ARG A 80 14.09 21.30 -38.40
CA ARG A 80 12.99 21.73 -37.51
C ARG A 80 12.91 23.24 -37.27
N ASP A 81 14.06 23.93 -37.24
CA ASP A 81 14.12 25.38 -36.96
C ASP A 81 14.22 26.24 -38.21
N ILE A 82 14.54 25.63 -39.37
CA ILE A 82 14.67 26.30 -40.67
C ILE A 82 13.82 25.52 -41.68
N PRO A 83 12.49 25.77 -41.74
CA PRO A 83 11.61 25.10 -42.69
C PRO A 83 11.90 25.49 -44.13
N LEU A 84 11.52 24.63 -45.07
CA LEU A 84 11.33 24.99 -46.47
C LEU A 84 10.02 25.76 -46.63
N ASN A 85 9.97 26.73 -47.54
CA ASN A 85 8.77 27.54 -47.77
C ASN A 85 7.76 26.89 -48.74
N ASN A 86 8.14 25.82 -49.43
CA ASN A 86 7.36 25.15 -50.46
C ASN A 86 7.74 23.67 -50.59
N THR A 87 7.16 22.97 -51.57
CA THR A 87 7.37 21.53 -51.85
C THR A 87 8.51 21.24 -52.81
N SER A 88 9.35 22.22 -53.15
CA SER A 88 10.41 22.09 -54.16
C SER A 88 11.76 21.66 -53.58
N GLY A 89 11.80 21.26 -52.31
CA GLY A 89 13.02 20.81 -51.65
C GLY A 89 13.43 19.39 -52.03
N ALA A 90 14.73 19.11 -51.91
CA ALA A 90 15.31 17.79 -52.15
C ALA A 90 16.34 17.45 -51.06
N LEU A 91 16.22 16.26 -50.47
CA LEU A 91 17.26 15.70 -49.61
C LEU A 91 18.16 14.83 -50.48
N THR A 92 19.43 15.22 -50.60
CA THR A 92 20.36 14.68 -51.59
C THR A 92 21.63 14.19 -50.90
N VAL A 93 22.11 13.01 -51.29
CA VAL A 93 23.46 12.55 -50.93
C VAL A 93 24.44 13.20 -51.89
N ASP A 94 25.30 14.07 -51.37
CA ASP A 94 26.20 14.88 -52.15
C ASP A 94 27.42 14.08 -52.65
N ASN A 95 28.17 14.72 -53.55
CA ASN A 95 29.31 14.07 -54.16
C ASN A 95 30.56 13.99 -53.25
N ASN A 96 30.53 14.65 -52.10
CA ASN A 96 31.64 14.73 -51.16
C ASN A 96 31.52 13.70 -50.02
N GLY A 97 30.52 12.82 -50.10
CA GLY A 97 30.27 11.78 -49.11
C GLY A 97 29.44 12.24 -47.91
N SER A 98 28.68 13.32 -48.05
CA SER A 98 27.72 13.82 -47.05
C SER A 98 26.31 13.87 -47.65
N PHE A 99 25.33 14.42 -46.94
CA PHE A 99 23.99 14.65 -47.45
C PHE A 99 23.43 15.95 -46.90
N ALA A 100 22.58 16.62 -47.68
CA ALA A 100 21.99 17.89 -47.28
C ALA A 100 20.59 18.06 -47.86
N LEU A 101 19.80 18.91 -47.21
CA LEU A 101 18.51 19.37 -47.69
C LEU A 101 18.69 20.68 -48.44
N TYR A 102 18.28 20.69 -49.69
CA TYR A 102 18.35 21.84 -50.59
C TYR A 102 16.96 22.40 -50.87
N ASP A 103 16.87 23.71 -51.08
CA ASP A 103 15.68 24.36 -51.65
C ASP A 103 15.71 24.36 -53.20
N ALA A 104 14.70 24.98 -53.82
CA ALA A 104 14.57 25.08 -55.28
C ALA A 104 15.71 25.84 -55.96
N SER A 105 16.45 26.67 -55.22
CA SER A 105 17.59 27.46 -55.70
C SER A 105 18.93 26.78 -55.39
N GLU A 106 18.91 25.50 -55.03
CA GLU A 106 20.08 24.71 -54.61
C GLU A 106 20.79 25.29 -53.36
N LYS A 107 20.08 26.09 -52.56
CA LYS A 107 20.61 26.57 -51.28
C LYS A 107 20.44 25.49 -50.22
N ILE A 108 21.49 25.24 -49.45
CA ILE A 108 21.46 24.34 -48.30
C ILE A 108 20.60 24.96 -47.19
N ILE A 109 19.52 24.25 -46.84
CA ILE A 109 18.62 24.57 -45.72
C ILE A 109 19.06 23.86 -44.45
N TRP A 110 19.53 22.62 -44.58
CA TRP A 110 20.01 21.82 -43.46
C TRP A 110 21.04 20.80 -43.92
N GLN A 111 22.04 20.54 -43.08
CA GLN A 111 23.05 19.51 -43.28
C GLN A 111 23.56 19.03 -41.91
N PRO A 112 24.09 17.79 -41.80
CA PRO A 112 24.68 17.27 -40.58
C PRO A 112 25.99 18.00 -40.24
N THR A 113 26.16 18.39 -38.97
CA THR A 113 27.25 19.26 -38.51
C THR A 113 28.60 18.56 -38.30
N ALA A 114 28.64 17.23 -38.30
CA ALA A 114 29.76 16.42 -37.80
C ALA A 114 30.46 15.53 -38.86
N ILE A 115 30.17 15.73 -40.14
CA ILE A 115 30.71 14.87 -41.21
C ILE A 115 32.04 15.45 -41.71
N LYS A 116 33.12 14.67 -41.60
CA LYS A 116 34.39 14.99 -42.25
C LYS A 116 34.29 14.70 -43.74
N ASN A 117 34.70 15.63 -44.60
CA ASN A 117 34.70 15.43 -46.04
C ASN A 117 35.76 14.40 -46.46
N GLY A 118 35.51 13.65 -47.53
CA GLY A 118 36.50 12.74 -48.15
C GLY A 118 36.08 11.28 -48.28
N TYR A 119 34.81 10.94 -48.08
CA TYR A 119 34.29 9.59 -48.28
C TYR A 119 33.74 9.44 -49.71
N ASN A 120 34.29 8.53 -50.51
CA ASN A 120 33.90 8.38 -51.92
C ASN A 120 32.71 7.43 -52.14
N THR A 121 32.37 6.59 -51.15
CA THR A 121 31.35 5.55 -51.27
C THR A 121 30.43 5.55 -50.05
N THR A 122 29.56 6.55 -49.93
CA THR A 122 28.59 6.63 -48.82
C THR A 122 27.20 6.20 -49.24
N ILE A 123 26.45 5.69 -48.24
CA ILE A 123 25.03 5.36 -48.38
C ILE A 123 24.27 5.95 -47.20
N LEU A 124 23.17 6.65 -47.49
CA LEU A 124 22.21 7.11 -46.49
C LEU A 124 21.12 6.05 -46.38
N GLN A 125 20.93 5.44 -45.22
CA GLN A 125 20.00 4.32 -45.03
C GLN A 125 19.09 4.53 -43.82
N LEU A 126 17.80 4.28 -44.00
CA LEU A 126 16.81 4.23 -42.93
C LEU A 126 16.66 2.79 -42.40
N GLN A 127 17.04 2.57 -41.15
CA GLN A 127 16.95 1.26 -40.50
C GLN A 127 15.56 1.00 -39.88
N ASP A 128 15.24 -0.27 -39.62
CA ASP A 128 13.99 -0.66 -38.94
C ASP A 128 13.90 -0.24 -37.48
N SER A 129 15.00 0.23 -36.89
CA SER A 129 15.01 0.91 -35.58
C SER A 129 14.48 2.35 -35.65
N GLY A 130 14.36 2.91 -36.86
CA GLY A 130 14.10 4.32 -37.11
C GLY A 130 15.36 5.17 -37.17
N ASN A 131 16.55 4.56 -37.05
CA ASN A 131 17.82 5.27 -37.18
C ASN A 131 18.13 5.53 -38.66
N LEU A 132 18.21 6.79 -39.05
CA LEU A 132 18.79 7.22 -40.31
C LEU A 132 20.31 7.31 -40.13
N ILE A 133 21.05 6.51 -40.88
CA ILE A 133 22.51 6.45 -40.81
C ILE A 133 23.14 6.87 -42.14
N LEU A 134 24.28 7.54 -42.07
CA LEU A 134 25.21 7.66 -43.19
C LEU A 134 26.39 6.72 -42.94
N LYS A 135 26.60 5.77 -43.84
CA LYS A 135 27.62 4.73 -43.71
C LYS A 135 28.63 4.83 -44.85
N ASP A 136 29.91 4.68 -44.54
CA ASP A 136 30.93 4.42 -45.55
C ASP A 136 30.91 2.94 -45.93
N LEU A 137 30.67 2.64 -47.20
CA LEU A 137 30.65 1.27 -47.72
C LEU A 137 32.04 0.64 -47.81
N SER A 138 33.10 1.45 -47.83
CA SER A 138 34.47 0.93 -47.98
C SER A 138 35.03 0.38 -46.67
N SER A 139 34.81 1.08 -45.56
CA SER A 139 35.24 0.69 -44.22
C SER A 139 34.15 0.02 -43.38
N ASP A 140 32.90 0.02 -43.87
CA ASP A 140 31.71 -0.39 -43.13
C ASP A 140 31.41 0.45 -41.87
N THR A 141 31.90 1.69 -41.79
CA THR A 141 31.76 2.54 -40.60
C THR A 141 30.59 3.53 -40.69
N ILE A 142 29.84 3.69 -39.59
CA ILE A 142 28.82 4.74 -39.47
C ILE A 142 29.52 6.09 -39.27
N ILE A 143 29.28 7.03 -40.19
CA ILE A 143 29.85 8.38 -40.19
C ILE A 143 28.96 9.34 -39.40
N TRP A 144 27.64 9.16 -39.54
CA TRP A 144 26.63 9.98 -38.88
C TRP A 144 25.37 9.16 -38.63
N GLN A 145 24.65 9.46 -37.56
CA GLN A 145 23.35 8.85 -37.27
C GLN A 145 22.38 9.82 -36.61
N SER A 146 21.10 9.69 -36.96
CA SER A 146 20.01 10.49 -36.37
C SER A 146 19.83 10.25 -34.87
N PHE A 147 20.21 9.07 -34.38
CA PHE A 147 20.08 8.69 -32.97
C PHE A 147 20.94 9.54 -32.01
N ASP A 148 22.01 10.17 -32.52
CA ASP A 148 22.84 11.09 -31.75
C ASP A 148 22.20 12.49 -31.62
N TYR A 149 21.20 12.79 -32.46
CA TYR A 149 20.52 14.09 -32.55
C TYR A 149 18.99 13.93 -32.42
N PRO A 150 18.49 13.44 -31.28
CA PRO A 150 17.06 13.37 -30.99
C PRO A 150 16.39 14.75 -31.04
N ILE A 151 15.09 14.73 -31.32
CA ILE A 151 14.22 15.91 -31.28
C ILE A 151 13.41 15.86 -29.98
N ASN A 152 12.12 15.57 -30.03
CA ASN A 152 11.25 15.47 -28.87
C ASN A 152 11.00 14.02 -28.44
N THR A 153 11.56 13.04 -29.16
CA THR A 153 11.25 11.62 -29.04
C THR A 153 12.51 10.78 -28.83
N LEU A 154 12.45 9.81 -27.91
CA LEU A 154 13.43 8.75 -27.72
C LEU A 154 12.80 7.40 -28.14
N LEU A 155 13.38 6.77 -29.16
CA LEU A 155 13.03 5.44 -29.66
C LEU A 155 13.88 4.34 -28.98
N PRO A 156 13.51 3.06 -29.12
CA PRO A 156 14.36 1.96 -28.68
C PRO A 156 15.76 2.04 -29.31
N GLY A 157 16.81 1.86 -28.51
CA GLY A 157 18.21 1.94 -28.91
C GLY A 157 18.82 3.35 -28.93
N MET A 158 18.00 4.41 -28.83
CA MET A 158 18.53 5.77 -28.67
C MET A 158 19.06 6.00 -27.26
N LYS A 159 20.16 6.75 -27.14
CA LYS A 159 20.72 7.17 -25.86
C LYS A 159 20.22 8.56 -25.48
N LEU A 160 20.00 8.78 -24.20
CA LEU A 160 19.80 10.09 -23.58
C LEU A 160 20.86 10.22 -22.49
N GLY A 161 21.76 11.19 -22.60
CA GLY A 161 22.92 11.22 -21.71
C GLY A 161 23.96 12.24 -22.12
N LYS A 162 25.15 12.06 -21.54
CA LYS A 162 26.31 12.91 -21.76
C LYS A 162 27.56 12.07 -21.97
N ASN A 163 28.30 12.38 -23.03
CA ASN A 163 29.67 11.92 -23.19
C ASN A 163 30.57 12.80 -22.32
N LEU A 164 31.24 12.20 -21.34
CA LEU A 164 32.07 12.90 -20.37
C LEU A 164 33.43 13.34 -20.95
N ILE A 165 33.86 12.75 -22.08
CA ILE A 165 35.12 13.09 -22.75
C ILE A 165 34.94 14.30 -23.66
N THR A 166 33.91 14.29 -24.51
CA THR A 166 33.65 15.36 -25.49
C THR A 166 32.76 16.46 -24.96
N GLY A 167 32.02 16.20 -23.88
CA GLY A 167 30.98 17.09 -23.36
C GLY A 167 29.68 17.07 -24.17
N PHE A 168 29.59 16.24 -25.23
CA PHE A 168 28.39 16.15 -26.07
C PHE A 168 27.22 15.58 -25.29
N GLU A 169 26.06 16.25 -25.37
CA GLU A 169 24.83 15.87 -24.69
C GLU A 169 23.77 15.44 -25.70
N THR A 170 23.20 14.26 -25.48
CA THR A 170 22.06 13.74 -26.22
C THR A 170 20.82 13.88 -25.35
N TYR A 171 19.88 14.74 -25.75
CA TYR A 171 18.73 15.10 -24.92
C TYR A 171 17.49 15.43 -25.76
N LEU A 172 16.30 15.38 -25.16
CA LEU A 172 15.07 15.74 -25.87
C LEU A 172 14.76 17.23 -25.72
N SER A 173 14.25 17.86 -26.77
CA SER A 173 13.66 19.19 -26.74
C SER A 173 12.26 19.16 -27.33
N SER A 174 11.31 19.76 -26.64
CA SER A 174 9.91 19.74 -27.07
C SER A 174 9.74 20.44 -28.41
N TRP A 175 8.62 20.17 -29.07
CA TRP A 175 8.14 21.05 -30.13
C TRP A 175 7.66 22.37 -29.51
N LYS A 176 7.59 23.40 -30.34
CA LYS A 176 7.08 24.72 -29.94
C LYS A 176 5.57 24.70 -29.76
N SER A 177 4.86 23.95 -30.60
CA SER A 177 3.43 23.65 -30.45
C SER A 177 3.08 22.36 -31.20
N GLY A 178 1.83 21.89 -31.09
CA GLY A 178 1.36 20.69 -31.82
C GLY A 178 1.50 20.79 -33.35
N ASP A 179 1.47 22.02 -33.89
CA ASP A 179 1.60 22.29 -35.33
C ASP A 179 2.96 22.88 -35.74
N ASP A 180 3.87 23.12 -34.80
CA ASP A 180 5.17 23.75 -35.06
C ASP A 180 6.30 22.91 -34.46
N PRO A 181 7.05 22.15 -35.28
CA PRO A 181 8.11 21.27 -34.80
C PRO A 181 9.39 22.00 -34.41
N SER A 182 9.48 23.33 -34.58
CA SER A 182 10.64 24.11 -34.13
C SER A 182 10.90 23.93 -32.63
N THR A 183 12.09 24.30 -32.19
CA THR A 183 12.54 24.11 -30.82
C THR A 183 11.64 24.85 -29.83
N GLY A 184 11.00 24.10 -28.94
CA GLY A 184 10.14 24.62 -27.87
C GLY A 184 10.92 25.04 -26.63
N ASN A 185 10.19 25.42 -25.57
CA ASN A 185 10.78 25.90 -24.32
C ASN A 185 11.34 24.76 -23.44
N TYR A 186 10.87 23.52 -23.63
CA TYR A 186 11.17 22.43 -22.71
C TYR A 186 12.30 21.55 -23.20
N SER A 187 13.17 21.12 -22.28
CA SER A 187 14.19 20.10 -22.56
C SER A 187 14.23 19.02 -21.49
N TYR A 188 14.60 17.80 -21.87
CA TYR A 188 14.72 16.64 -20.97
C TYR A 188 16.14 16.10 -21.04
N LYS A 189 16.95 16.44 -20.03
CA LYS A 189 18.42 16.31 -20.03
C LYS A 189 18.92 15.50 -18.85
N MET A 190 20.04 14.79 -19.04
CA MET A 190 20.75 14.12 -17.95
C MET A 190 21.56 15.12 -17.14
N ASP A 191 21.30 15.21 -15.85
CA ASP A 191 22.21 15.83 -14.88
C ASP A 191 23.19 14.77 -14.37
N THR A 192 24.48 15.06 -14.50
CA THR A 192 25.58 14.18 -14.10
C THR A 192 26.36 14.72 -12.90
N GLU A 193 26.00 15.92 -12.39
CA GLU A 193 26.67 16.55 -11.26
C GLU A 193 26.17 15.96 -9.93
N GLY A 194 26.45 14.69 -9.66
CA GLY A 194 25.96 14.00 -8.46
C GLY A 194 25.58 12.55 -8.75
N ALA A 195 24.46 12.09 -8.19
CA ALA A 195 23.86 10.84 -8.63
C ALA A 195 23.06 11.13 -9.91
N PRO A 196 23.28 10.42 -11.04
CA PRO A 196 22.66 10.83 -12.28
C PRO A 196 21.13 10.82 -12.26
N GLU A 197 20.53 11.90 -12.77
CA GLU A 197 19.08 12.11 -12.82
C GLU A 197 18.66 12.71 -14.16
N ILE A 198 17.42 12.48 -14.61
CA ILE A 198 16.88 13.17 -15.79
C ILE A 198 15.94 14.28 -15.35
N ILE A 199 16.18 15.46 -15.90
CA ILE A 199 15.50 16.70 -15.52
C ILE A 199 14.71 17.24 -16.70
N ILE A 200 13.46 17.66 -16.47
CA ILE A 200 12.76 18.54 -17.41
C ILE A 200 13.04 19.98 -17.01
N TRP A 201 13.61 20.73 -17.93
CA TRP A 201 13.84 22.17 -17.84
C TRP A 201 12.76 22.90 -18.62
N ASP A 202 12.27 23.99 -18.06
CA ASP A 202 11.53 25.04 -18.75
C ASP A 202 12.50 26.21 -18.98
N ARG A 203 13.12 26.25 -20.16
CA ARG A 203 14.31 27.06 -20.45
C ARG A 203 15.42 26.77 -19.43
N ASP A 204 15.65 27.69 -18.50
CA ASP A 204 16.67 27.59 -17.45
C ASP A 204 16.08 27.26 -16.06
N GLN A 205 14.76 27.06 -15.97
CA GLN A 205 14.08 26.71 -14.71
C GLN A 205 13.86 25.21 -14.60
N LEU A 206 14.26 24.65 -13.46
CA LEU A 206 14.04 23.24 -13.16
C LEU A 206 12.55 22.99 -12.86
N ARG A 207 11.90 22.15 -13.67
CA ARG A 207 10.46 21.91 -13.58
C ARG A 207 10.11 20.54 -13.00
N TYR A 208 10.88 19.52 -13.36
CA TYR A 208 10.66 18.14 -12.93
C TYR A 208 11.99 17.40 -12.82
N ARG A 209 12.03 16.42 -11.92
CA ARG A 209 13.16 15.52 -11.75
C ARG A 209 12.70 14.08 -11.65
N SER A 210 13.36 13.19 -12.40
CA SER A 210 13.06 11.75 -12.38
C SER A 210 13.40 11.08 -11.06
N GLY A 211 14.26 11.68 -10.25
CA GLY A 211 14.99 10.99 -9.20
C GLY A 211 16.21 10.29 -9.79
N MET A 212 17.18 9.94 -8.93
CA MET A 212 18.38 9.21 -9.35
C MET A 212 18.08 7.78 -9.82
N TRP A 213 18.92 7.27 -10.71
CA TRP A 213 18.92 5.85 -11.07
C TRP A 213 19.41 4.99 -9.90
N ASN A 214 18.60 4.02 -9.48
CA ASN A 214 18.88 3.20 -8.29
C ASN A 214 19.33 1.75 -8.62
N GLY A 215 19.71 1.49 -9.87
CA GLY A 215 20.08 0.15 -10.35
C GLY A 215 18.92 -0.64 -10.97
N LEU A 216 17.67 -0.19 -10.81
CA LEU A 216 16.48 -0.81 -11.40
C LEU A 216 15.63 0.19 -12.18
N TYR A 217 15.43 1.39 -11.63
CA TYR A 217 14.60 2.46 -12.18
C TYR A 217 15.03 3.82 -11.61
N PHE A 218 14.43 4.90 -12.09
CA PHE A 218 14.59 6.22 -11.47
C PHE A 218 13.70 6.31 -10.23
N SER A 219 14.20 6.81 -9.10
CA SER A 219 13.51 6.74 -7.80
C SER A 219 12.14 7.43 -7.75
N GLY A 220 11.88 8.40 -8.63
CA GLY A 220 10.56 9.02 -8.81
C GLY A 220 9.65 8.34 -9.84
N GLN A 221 10.07 7.22 -10.43
CA GLN A 221 9.33 6.47 -11.46
C GLN A 221 9.41 4.94 -11.26
N PRO A 222 9.03 4.39 -10.10
CA PRO A 222 9.08 2.94 -9.85
C PRO A 222 8.16 2.14 -10.75
N SER A 223 7.12 2.75 -11.33
CA SER A 223 6.24 2.10 -12.30
C SER A 223 6.96 1.61 -13.56
N MET A 224 8.22 1.99 -13.79
CA MET A 224 9.05 1.39 -14.85
C MET A 224 9.10 -0.14 -14.76
N VAL A 225 9.00 -0.71 -13.55
CA VAL A 225 9.05 -2.17 -13.37
C VAL A 225 7.87 -2.91 -14.02
N THR A 226 6.72 -2.25 -14.19
CA THR A 226 5.47 -2.89 -14.62
C THR A 226 5.43 -3.27 -16.10
N TYR A 227 6.40 -2.81 -16.88
CA TYR A 227 6.54 -3.10 -18.32
C TYR A 227 7.95 -3.56 -18.69
N THR A 228 8.67 -4.15 -17.72
CA THR A 228 10.00 -4.76 -17.92
C THR A 228 9.95 -6.08 -18.70
N ASP A 229 8.79 -6.72 -18.80
CA ASP A 229 8.51 -7.86 -19.66
C ASP A 229 8.56 -7.51 -21.15
N MET A 230 8.21 -6.27 -21.50
CA MET A 230 8.24 -5.74 -22.87
C MET A 230 9.52 -4.97 -23.21
N PHE A 231 10.11 -4.25 -22.25
CA PHE A 231 11.25 -3.36 -22.50
C PHE A 231 12.39 -3.60 -21.51
N THR A 232 13.62 -3.55 -22.02
CA THR A 232 14.83 -3.58 -21.19
C THR A 232 15.35 -2.16 -21.02
N PHE A 233 15.54 -1.71 -19.79
CA PHE A 233 16.15 -0.40 -19.51
C PHE A 233 17.65 -0.56 -19.33
N LEU A 234 18.41 0.30 -20.00
CA LEU A 234 19.86 0.31 -19.97
C LEU A 234 20.30 1.64 -19.35
N PHE A 235 21.18 1.54 -18.37
CA PHE A 235 21.79 2.70 -17.75
C PHE A 235 23.29 2.49 -17.68
N VAL A 236 24.04 3.36 -18.36
CA VAL A 236 25.50 3.32 -18.40
C VAL A 236 26.04 4.46 -17.56
N ARG A 237 27.01 4.15 -16.71
CA ARG A 237 27.78 5.14 -15.93
C ARG A 237 29.21 4.65 -15.81
N ASP A 238 30.09 5.19 -16.64
CA ASP A 238 31.52 4.95 -16.58
C ASP A 238 32.30 6.26 -16.75
N GLN A 239 33.61 6.17 -17.01
CA GLN A 239 34.47 7.34 -17.15
C GLN A 239 34.25 8.10 -18.47
N SER A 240 33.60 7.47 -19.45
CA SER A 240 33.39 7.98 -20.81
C SER A 240 31.97 8.50 -21.03
N GLU A 241 30.96 7.86 -20.46
CA GLU A 241 29.56 8.26 -20.64
C GLU A 241 28.69 8.02 -19.41
N VAL A 242 27.65 8.86 -19.31
CA VAL A 242 26.48 8.62 -18.46
C VAL A 242 25.25 8.69 -19.34
N SER A 243 24.53 7.58 -19.51
CA SER A 243 23.41 7.53 -20.43
C SER A 243 22.30 6.58 -19.98
N TYR A 244 21.08 6.92 -20.37
CA TYR A 244 19.89 6.09 -20.31
C TYR A 244 19.48 5.70 -21.72
N SER A 245 19.11 4.43 -21.91
CA SER A 245 18.50 3.91 -23.12
C SER A 245 17.45 2.85 -22.75
N PHE A 246 16.65 2.45 -23.72
CA PHE A 246 15.79 1.28 -23.58
C PHE A 246 15.74 0.49 -24.88
N GLU A 247 15.57 -0.82 -24.77
CA GLU A 247 15.45 -1.74 -25.90
C GLU A 247 14.09 -2.43 -25.86
N ALA A 248 13.52 -2.67 -27.05
CA ALA A 248 12.32 -3.48 -27.19
C ALA A 248 12.70 -4.97 -27.20
N LYS A 249 12.04 -5.77 -26.35
CA LYS A 249 12.22 -7.23 -26.38
C LYS A 249 11.56 -7.83 -27.62
N PRO A 250 11.95 -9.06 -28.02
CA PRO A 250 11.30 -9.74 -29.14
C PRO A 250 9.77 -9.76 -28.96
N ASN A 251 9.04 -9.41 -30.02
CA ASN A 251 7.58 -9.31 -30.07
C ASN A 251 6.95 -8.20 -29.19
N ALA A 252 7.75 -7.32 -28.57
CA ALA A 252 7.20 -6.18 -27.87
C ALA A 252 6.50 -5.21 -28.83
N PRO A 253 5.39 -4.56 -28.42
CA PRO A 253 4.75 -3.51 -29.20
C PRO A 253 5.69 -2.32 -29.38
N PHE A 254 5.47 -1.52 -30.43
CA PHE A 254 6.22 -0.29 -30.62
C PHE A 254 6.06 0.64 -29.41
N SER A 255 7.15 1.27 -28.99
CA SER A 255 7.13 2.24 -27.89
C SER A 255 8.05 3.41 -28.16
N ARG A 256 7.70 4.56 -27.59
CA ARG A 256 8.50 5.78 -27.62
C ARG A 256 8.33 6.56 -26.31
N LEU A 257 9.36 7.29 -25.92
CA LEU A 257 9.26 8.36 -24.92
C LEU A 257 9.19 9.70 -25.66
N VAL A 258 8.26 10.57 -25.30
CA VAL A 258 8.11 11.90 -25.92
C VAL A 258 8.00 12.99 -24.88
N LEU A 259 8.73 14.09 -25.09
CA LEU A 259 8.54 15.36 -24.39
C LEU A 259 7.64 16.26 -25.23
N ASN A 260 6.40 16.47 -24.79
CA ASN A 260 5.45 17.28 -25.53
C ASN A 260 5.67 18.80 -25.28
N GLU A 261 4.99 19.61 -26.09
CA GLU A 261 4.99 21.08 -26.06
C GLU A 261 4.44 21.69 -24.76
N SER A 262 3.81 20.88 -23.89
CA SER A 262 3.35 21.29 -22.56
C SER A 262 4.37 20.99 -21.46
N GLY A 263 5.54 20.45 -21.81
CA GLY A 263 6.59 20.08 -20.85
C GLY A 263 6.29 18.79 -20.09
N VAL A 264 5.46 17.91 -20.66
CA VAL A 264 5.12 16.61 -20.09
C VAL A 264 5.83 15.52 -20.89
N LYS A 265 6.60 14.69 -20.18
CA LYS A 265 7.23 13.49 -20.71
C LYS A 265 6.27 12.32 -20.61
N GLN A 266 6.06 11.58 -21.70
CA GLN A 266 5.19 10.41 -21.75
C GLN A 266 5.88 9.19 -22.36
N ARG A 267 5.68 8.01 -21.78
CA ARG A 267 5.93 6.73 -22.46
C ARG A 267 4.65 6.28 -23.14
N LEU A 268 4.74 6.09 -24.44
CA LEU A 268 3.63 5.68 -25.28
C LEU A 268 3.93 4.28 -25.82
N VAL A 269 2.93 3.42 -25.81
CA VAL A 269 3.00 2.04 -26.33
C VAL A 269 1.88 1.83 -27.34
N TRP A 270 2.22 1.28 -28.50
CA TRP A 270 1.28 1.11 -29.60
C TRP A 270 0.31 -0.04 -29.32
N ASN A 271 -0.98 0.27 -29.42
CA ASN A 271 -2.07 -0.66 -29.25
C ASN A 271 -2.56 -1.10 -30.64
N GLN A 272 -2.01 -2.21 -31.15
CA GLN A 272 -2.29 -2.70 -32.50
C GLN A 272 -3.80 -2.94 -32.76
N PRO A 273 -4.57 -3.60 -31.86
CA PRO A 273 -6.02 -3.79 -32.07
C PRO A 273 -6.81 -2.48 -32.24
N HIS A 274 -6.44 -1.42 -31.52
CA HIS A 274 -7.16 -0.16 -31.53
C HIS A 274 -6.52 0.92 -32.43
N GLN A 275 -5.33 0.65 -32.98
CA GLN A 275 -4.55 1.61 -33.77
C GLN A 275 -4.31 2.94 -33.04
N THR A 276 -4.03 2.87 -31.73
CA THR A 276 -3.82 4.04 -30.87
C THR A 276 -2.56 3.93 -30.02
N TRP A 277 -2.06 5.06 -29.53
CA TRP A 277 -0.96 5.10 -28.56
C TRP A 277 -1.50 5.16 -27.13
N ASN A 278 -1.20 4.15 -26.32
CA ASN A 278 -1.54 4.13 -24.90
C ASN A 278 -0.45 4.81 -24.07
N VAL A 279 -0.85 5.66 -23.12
CA VAL A 279 0.06 6.29 -22.16
C VAL A 279 0.33 5.33 -21.01
N PHE A 280 1.57 4.81 -20.93
CA PHE A 280 2.02 3.93 -19.84
C PHE A 280 2.61 4.70 -18.67
N LEU A 281 3.26 5.82 -18.96
CA LEU A 281 3.92 6.68 -17.98
C LEU A 281 3.74 8.12 -18.42
N SER A 282 3.50 9.03 -17.47
CA SER A 282 3.49 10.47 -17.68
C SER A 282 4.24 11.13 -16.53
N ALA A 283 5.01 12.19 -16.81
CA ALA A 283 5.69 13.00 -15.80
C ALA A 283 5.80 14.46 -16.26
N PRO A 284 5.50 15.46 -15.41
CA PRO A 284 4.85 15.35 -14.10
C PRO A 284 3.48 14.67 -14.16
N LYS A 285 3.11 13.88 -13.14
CA LYS A 285 1.81 13.19 -13.02
C LYS A 285 0.87 13.90 -12.04
N ASP A 286 1.42 14.46 -10.97
CA ASP A 286 0.68 15.15 -9.92
C ASP A 286 1.44 16.38 -9.42
N VAL A 287 0.83 17.12 -8.49
CA VAL A 287 1.41 18.36 -7.94
C VAL A 287 2.79 18.14 -7.30
N CYS A 288 3.03 16.98 -6.67
CA CYS A 288 4.28 16.70 -5.99
C CYS A 288 5.43 16.32 -6.94
N ASP A 289 5.15 16.06 -8.22
CA ASP A 289 6.20 15.83 -9.21
C ASP A 289 6.87 17.14 -9.67
N TYR A 290 6.18 18.28 -9.53
CA TYR A 290 6.77 19.57 -9.83
C TYR A 290 7.86 19.88 -8.83
N TYR A 291 9.02 20.29 -9.36
CA TYR A 291 10.21 20.53 -8.57
C TYR A 291 9.94 21.55 -7.46
N ALA A 292 10.40 21.21 -6.25
CA ALA A 292 10.36 22.09 -5.09
C ALA A 292 8.96 22.61 -4.72
N THR A 293 7.90 21.83 -5.02
CA THR A 293 6.54 22.10 -4.54
C THR A 293 6.49 22.30 -3.02
N CYS A 294 7.27 21.49 -2.30
CA CYS A 294 7.53 21.68 -0.88
C CYS A 294 8.97 22.16 -0.70
N GLY A 295 9.17 23.17 0.17
CA GLY A 295 10.47 23.76 0.43
C GLY A 295 11.46 22.81 1.12
N PRO A 296 12.66 23.29 1.44
CA PRO A 296 13.71 22.52 2.12
C PRO A 296 13.23 21.75 3.35
N PHE A 297 13.77 20.56 3.56
CA PHE A 297 13.52 19.68 4.71
C PHE A 297 12.03 19.39 4.96
N SER A 298 11.27 19.29 3.87
CA SER A 298 9.88 18.85 3.88
C SER A 298 9.64 17.79 2.79
N VAL A 299 8.56 17.03 2.93
CA VAL A 299 8.16 15.98 2.01
C VAL A 299 6.76 16.25 1.46
N CYS A 300 6.59 15.99 0.16
CA CYS A 300 5.32 16.12 -0.54
C CYS A 300 4.54 14.80 -0.55
N GLN A 301 3.26 14.87 -0.21
CA GLN A 301 2.30 13.78 -0.25
C GLN A 301 1.04 14.24 -0.99
N PRO A 302 0.77 13.73 -2.21
CA PRO A 302 -0.31 14.26 -3.05
C PRO A 302 -1.72 13.97 -2.50
N GLU A 303 -1.87 12.92 -1.67
CA GLU A 303 -3.15 12.50 -1.10
C GLU A 303 -3.47 13.16 0.26
N ASP A 304 -2.56 13.97 0.80
CA ASP A 304 -2.74 14.60 2.11
C ASP A 304 -3.36 16.00 2.02
N MET A 305 -4.17 16.36 3.02
CA MET A 305 -4.84 17.67 3.12
C MET A 305 -3.88 18.87 3.11
N THR A 306 -2.63 18.68 3.53
CA THR A 306 -1.65 19.77 3.62
C THR A 306 -0.64 19.78 2.48
N THR A 307 -0.63 18.75 1.61
CA THR A 307 0.33 18.46 0.53
C THR A 307 1.80 18.36 0.98
N CYS A 308 2.29 19.28 1.80
CA CYS A 308 3.63 19.30 2.36
C CYS A 308 3.60 19.04 3.87
N SER A 309 4.62 18.34 4.37
CA SER A 309 4.86 18.14 5.79
C SER A 309 6.35 18.24 6.11
N CYS A 310 6.70 18.81 7.26
CA CYS A 310 8.10 18.84 7.71
C CYS A 310 8.59 17.44 8.06
N LEU A 311 9.86 17.18 7.75
CA LEU A 311 10.50 15.93 8.18
C LEU A 311 10.52 15.81 9.70
N ARG A 312 10.58 14.58 10.22
CA ARG A 312 10.71 14.35 11.66
C ARG A 312 11.95 15.04 12.22
N GLY A 313 11.79 15.75 13.34
CA GLY A 313 12.85 16.58 13.95
C GLY A 313 12.95 17.98 13.36
N PHE A 314 12.04 18.35 12.45
CA PHE A 314 11.94 19.67 11.85
C PHE A 314 10.57 20.31 12.13
N GLU A 315 10.50 21.62 11.97
CA GLU A 315 9.30 22.44 12.10
C GLU A 315 9.29 23.54 11.03
N PRO A 316 8.13 24.13 10.69
CA PRO A 316 8.08 25.17 9.66
C PRO A 316 9.00 26.34 10.00
N ALA A 317 9.81 26.77 9.01
CA ALA A 317 10.71 27.92 9.21
C ALA A 317 9.92 29.22 9.46
N ALA A 318 8.76 29.37 8.81
CA ALA A 318 7.81 30.45 9.03
C ALA A 318 6.40 29.87 9.25
N SER A 319 5.96 29.80 10.51
CA SER A 319 4.69 29.16 10.88
C SER A 319 3.44 29.85 10.30
N THR A 320 3.48 31.18 10.17
CA THR A 320 2.40 31.99 9.60
C THR A 320 2.21 31.72 8.11
N GLU A 321 3.30 31.72 7.34
CA GLU A 321 3.29 31.40 5.90
C GLU A 321 2.84 29.95 5.67
N TRP A 322 3.36 29.03 6.47
CA TRP A 322 3.02 27.61 6.40
C TRP A 322 1.52 27.36 6.62
N TYR A 323 0.91 28.05 7.60
CA TYR A 323 -0.54 27.98 7.85
C TYR A 323 -1.36 28.50 6.67
N MET A 324 -0.84 29.51 5.97
CA MET A 324 -1.42 30.05 4.73
C MET A 324 -1.12 29.21 3.47
N ARG A 325 -0.60 27.98 3.64
CA ARG A 325 -0.18 27.07 2.55
C ARG A 325 0.97 27.60 1.68
N ASN A 326 1.69 28.61 2.15
CA ASN A 326 2.95 28.99 1.56
C ASN A 326 4.09 28.18 2.21
N THR A 327 4.52 27.13 1.52
CA THR A 327 5.52 26.16 2.02
C THR A 327 6.89 26.36 1.39
N SER A 328 7.11 27.45 0.65
CA SER A 328 8.37 27.71 -0.08
C SER A 328 9.56 27.87 0.87
N GLY A 329 9.34 28.44 2.05
CA GLY A 329 10.37 28.60 3.09
C GLY A 329 10.81 27.28 3.74
N GLY A 330 10.08 26.19 3.51
CA GLY A 330 10.44 24.87 4.03
C GLY A 330 10.42 24.78 5.56
N CYS A 331 11.30 23.95 6.09
CA CYS A 331 11.36 23.60 7.50
C CYS A 331 12.77 23.77 8.06
N GLN A 332 12.86 24.13 9.33
CA GLN A 332 14.10 24.23 10.09
C GLN A 332 14.19 23.11 11.15
N ARG A 333 15.41 22.80 11.59
CA ARG A 333 15.63 21.79 12.63
C ARG A 333 15.12 22.31 13.98
N ARG A 334 14.43 21.45 14.74
CA ARG A 334 14.04 21.76 16.13
C ARG A 334 15.24 21.73 17.07
N THR A 335 16.05 20.69 16.94
CA THR A 335 17.26 20.48 17.73
C THR A 335 18.50 20.53 16.83
N PRO A 336 19.52 21.36 17.15
CA PRO A 336 20.79 21.38 16.44
C PRO A 336 21.51 20.03 16.46
N LEU A 337 22.31 19.75 15.43
CA LEU A 337 23.18 18.58 15.39
C LEU A 337 24.41 18.78 16.29
N GLY A 338 24.81 17.73 17.00
CA GLY A 338 26.02 17.75 17.85
C GLY A 338 27.30 17.31 17.14
N CYS A 339 27.20 16.84 15.89
CA CYS A 339 28.30 16.28 15.10
C CYS A 339 29.12 15.21 15.85
N SER A 340 28.44 14.23 16.43
CA SER A 340 29.11 13.04 16.95
C SER A 340 28.20 11.82 16.87
N ALA A 341 28.79 10.64 16.84
CA ALA A 341 28.04 9.39 16.89
C ALA A 341 27.24 9.25 18.20
N ASP A 342 27.59 9.99 19.25
CA ASP A 342 26.88 10.00 20.54
C ASP A 342 25.68 10.94 20.56
N SER A 343 25.77 12.08 19.85
CA SER A 343 24.75 13.13 19.83
C SER A 343 23.75 13.01 18.67
N ASP A 344 24.18 12.48 17.53
CA ASP A 344 23.38 12.39 16.31
C ASP A 344 23.05 10.95 15.92
N GLY A 345 22.00 10.80 15.13
CA GLY A 345 21.63 9.52 14.51
C GLY A 345 20.80 9.77 13.26
N PHE A 346 20.14 8.72 12.76
CA PHE A 346 19.34 8.81 11.55
C PHE A 346 17.90 8.37 11.78
N TYR A 347 16.98 9.15 11.24
CA TYR A 347 15.60 8.74 11.04
C TYR A 347 15.41 8.31 9.59
N ILE A 348 14.65 7.24 9.38
CA ILE A 348 14.41 6.68 8.04
C ILE A 348 13.06 7.18 7.55
N ILE A 349 13.07 7.82 6.38
CA ILE A 349 11.87 8.09 5.61
C ILE A 349 11.79 7.02 4.54
N LYS A 350 10.74 6.21 4.58
CA LYS A 350 10.57 5.09 3.67
C LYS A 350 9.90 5.52 2.38
N GLU A 351 10.24 4.83 1.29
CA GLU A 351 9.52 4.91 0.02
C GLU A 351 9.34 6.35 -0.49
N VAL A 352 10.47 7.02 -0.74
CA VAL A 352 10.48 8.38 -1.31
C VAL A 352 11.23 8.46 -2.62
N LYS A 353 10.82 9.43 -3.45
CA LYS A 353 11.72 10.06 -4.41
C LYS A 353 12.78 10.81 -3.59
N LEU A 354 14.02 10.33 -3.64
CA LEU A 354 15.15 10.90 -2.92
C LEU A 354 15.34 12.38 -3.24
N PRO A 355 15.92 13.22 -2.37
CA PRO A 355 16.13 14.65 -2.61
C PRO A 355 16.98 14.92 -3.86
N TYR A 356 16.94 16.16 -4.36
CA TYR A 356 17.79 16.54 -5.51
C TYR A 356 19.27 16.25 -5.20
N SER A 357 19.91 15.42 -6.03
CA SER A 357 21.27 14.93 -5.79
C SER A 357 22.36 15.78 -6.46
N HIS A 358 21.99 16.93 -7.04
CA HIS A 358 22.97 17.85 -7.60
C HIS A 358 23.99 18.27 -6.53
N LYS A 359 25.26 18.04 -6.83
CA LYS A 359 26.43 18.20 -5.94
C LYS A 359 26.43 17.30 -4.70
N ALA A 360 25.59 16.27 -4.65
CA ALA A 360 25.69 15.23 -3.62
C ALA A 360 26.95 14.39 -3.84
N ALA A 361 27.56 13.94 -2.74
CA ALA A 361 28.74 13.08 -2.80
C ALA A 361 28.30 11.63 -3.09
N VAL A 362 28.85 11.03 -4.15
CA VAL A 362 28.52 9.67 -4.59
C VAL A 362 29.75 8.78 -4.55
N ASP A 363 29.62 7.64 -3.87
CA ASP A 363 30.63 6.57 -3.85
C ASP A 363 29.94 5.22 -4.02
N ALA A 364 30.01 4.66 -5.23
CA ALA A 364 29.34 3.40 -5.56
C ALA A 364 30.02 2.15 -4.96
N ASN A 365 31.26 2.27 -4.46
CA ASN A 365 32.12 1.14 -4.13
C ASN A 365 32.11 0.78 -2.64
N ILE A 366 31.30 1.44 -1.83
CA ILE A 366 31.25 1.23 -0.38
C ILE A 366 29.94 0.59 0.06
N SER A 367 29.94 0.00 1.25
CA SER A 367 28.70 -0.53 1.83
C SER A 367 27.80 0.59 2.35
N VAL A 368 26.50 0.29 2.48
CA VAL A 368 25.53 1.23 3.08
C VAL A 368 25.87 1.54 4.55
N GLU A 369 26.48 0.59 5.28
CA GLU A 369 26.93 0.83 6.66
C GLU A 369 28.17 1.73 6.71
N ASP A 370 29.08 1.62 5.72
CA ASP A 370 30.18 2.57 5.57
C ASP A 370 29.67 3.97 5.23
N CYS A 371 28.65 4.07 4.39
CA CYS A 371 27.97 5.32 4.05
C CYS A 371 27.42 6.00 5.31
N LYS A 372 26.70 5.25 6.14
CA LYS A 372 26.19 5.71 7.44
C LYS A 372 27.30 6.24 8.34
N ARG A 373 28.40 5.50 8.48
CA ARG A 373 29.54 5.91 9.32
C ARG A 373 30.20 7.18 8.78
N ARG A 374 30.44 7.27 7.47
CA ARG A 374 31.00 8.46 6.83
C ARG A 374 30.11 9.68 7.03
N CYS A 375 28.80 9.53 6.88
CA CYS A 375 27.85 10.62 7.11
C CYS A 375 27.77 11.04 8.60
N LEU A 376 27.90 10.11 9.55
CA LEU A 376 27.97 10.46 10.99
C LEU A 376 29.20 11.32 11.30
N MET A 377 30.37 10.92 10.79
CA MET A 377 31.64 11.59 11.03
C MET A 377 31.78 12.92 10.27
N ASN A 378 31.02 13.12 9.19
CA ASN A 378 30.99 14.37 8.45
C ASN A 378 29.94 15.33 9.05
N CYS A 379 30.40 16.45 9.64
CA CYS A 379 29.50 17.44 10.24
C CYS A 379 28.57 18.13 9.23
N SER A 380 28.97 18.19 7.96
CA SER A 380 28.16 18.79 6.90
C SER A 380 27.16 17.81 6.28
N CYS A 381 27.27 16.51 6.54
CA CYS A 381 26.33 15.54 5.99
C CYS A 381 24.97 15.66 6.68
N LEU A 382 23.91 15.82 5.88
CA LEU A 382 22.54 16.00 6.33
C LEU A 382 21.67 14.75 6.13
N ALA A 383 21.97 13.95 5.12
CA ALA A 383 21.31 12.67 4.86
C ALA A 383 22.18 11.75 4.00
N TYR A 384 21.84 10.46 4.00
CA TYR A 384 22.40 9.50 3.06
C TYR A 384 21.36 8.50 2.55
N ALA A 385 21.68 7.81 1.46
CA ALA A 385 20.89 6.71 0.91
C ALA A 385 21.81 5.71 0.18
N PRO A 386 21.40 4.43 0.03
CA PRO A 386 22.10 3.50 -0.86
C PRO A 386 22.13 4.04 -2.30
N PHE A 387 23.23 3.87 -3.02
CA PHE A 387 23.28 4.30 -4.43
C PHE A 387 22.55 3.31 -5.35
N ASN A 388 22.64 2.02 -5.04
CA ASN A 388 22.03 0.95 -5.81
C ASN A 388 21.27 -0.01 -4.87
N ILE A 389 19.97 -0.14 -5.10
CA ILE A 389 19.08 -0.97 -4.27
C ILE A 389 19.05 -2.44 -4.72
N LYS A 390 19.45 -2.74 -5.95
CA LYS A 390 19.50 -4.11 -6.48
C LYS A 390 20.60 -4.92 -5.78
N GLU A 391 21.76 -4.31 -5.62
CA GLU A 391 22.92 -4.92 -4.96
C GLU A 391 23.04 -4.50 -3.49
N TRP A 392 22.19 -3.57 -3.06
CA TRP A 392 22.25 -2.97 -1.72
C TRP A 392 23.65 -2.42 -1.40
N ASN A 393 24.18 -1.60 -2.30
CA ASN A 393 25.53 -1.05 -2.19
C ASN A 393 25.62 0.41 -2.66
N GLY A 394 26.80 0.98 -2.44
CA GLY A 394 27.12 2.35 -2.74
C GLY A 394 26.42 3.35 -1.81
N CYS A 395 26.75 4.61 -2.02
CA CYS A 395 26.45 5.69 -1.10
C CYS A 395 26.18 6.98 -1.87
N VAL A 396 25.10 7.66 -1.49
CA VAL A 396 24.85 9.06 -1.83
C VAL A 396 24.71 9.82 -0.52
N MET A 397 25.47 10.90 -0.34
CA MET A 397 25.42 11.78 0.83
C MET A 397 25.10 13.20 0.42
N TRP A 398 24.10 13.79 1.06
CA TRP A 398 23.72 15.19 0.86
C TRP A 398 24.38 16.07 1.90
N ASN A 399 25.05 17.12 1.44
CA ASN A 399 25.66 18.15 2.28
C ASN A 399 24.97 19.52 2.14
N THR A 400 23.91 19.57 1.34
CA THR A 400 23.07 20.74 1.09
C THR A 400 21.64 20.46 1.53
N GLU A 401 20.81 21.50 1.55
CA GLU A 401 19.40 21.39 1.93
C GLU A 401 18.68 20.29 1.15
N LEU A 402 17.89 19.48 1.87
CA LEU A 402 17.16 18.38 1.27
C LEU A 402 15.88 18.92 0.65
N ILE A 403 15.81 18.98 -0.68
CA ILE A 403 14.68 19.55 -1.42
C ILE A 403 14.12 18.54 -2.43
N ASP A 404 12.85 18.71 -2.80
CA ASP A 404 12.16 17.90 -3.81
C ASP A 404 12.01 16.42 -3.40
N ILE A 405 11.67 16.19 -2.12
CA ILE A 405 11.32 14.88 -1.58
C ILE A 405 9.82 14.66 -1.76
N LYS A 406 9.44 13.49 -2.25
CA LYS A 406 8.04 13.09 -2.43
C LYS A 406 7.84 11.65 -1.96
N TYR A 407 6.72 11.36 -1.30
CA TYR A 407 6.32 9.97 -1.08
C TYR A 407 5.93 9.31 -2.40
N VAL A 408 6.60 8.21 -2.70
CA VAL A 408 6.37 7.42 -3.90
C VAL A 408 6.37 5.96 -3.45
N LYS A 409 5.22 5.31 -3.57
CA LYS A 409 5.09 3.88 -3.29
C LYS A 409 6.16 3.11 -4.07
N ASP A 410 6.82 2.16 -3.41
CA ASP A 410 7.96 1.41 -3.96
C ASP A 410 9.15 2.31 -4.36
N GLY A 411 9.25 3.51 -3.77
CA GLY A 411 10.39 4.41 -3.87
C GLY A 411 11.58 3.92 -3.05
N GLN A 412 12.46 4.83 -2.64
CA GLN A 412 13.68 4.48 -1.92
C GLN A 412 13.73 5.09 -0.52
N ASP A 413 14.37 4.38 0.41
CA ASP A 413 14.57 4.86 1.78
C ASP A 413 15.65 5.95 1.84
N LEU A 414 15.34 7.04 2.55
CA LEU A 414 16.25 8.15 2.86
C LEU A 414 16.56 8.17 4.37
N TYR A 415 17.84 8.24 4.71
CA TYR A 415 18.32 8.30 6.09
C TYR A 415 18.71 9.74 6.44
N VAL A 416 17.84 10.44 7.16
CA VAL A 416 18.02 11.86 7.50
C VAL A 416 18.70 11.99 8.87
N LYS A 417 19.83 12.72 8.91
CA LYS A 417 20.59 12.95 10.14
C LYS A 417 19.82 13.89 11.04
N ILE A 418 19.55 13.47 12.28
CA ILE A 418 18.87 14.25 13.32
C ILE A 418 19.53 14.03 14.69
N SER A 419 19.29 14.93 15.64
CA SER A 419 19.75 14.73 17.02
C SER A 419 19.12 13.47 17.63
N LYS A 420 19.87 12.70 18.43
CA LYS A 420 19.36 11.50 19.09
C LYS A 420 18.22 11.80 20.07
N SER A 421 18.13 13.02 20.60
CA SER A 421 16.98 13.44 21.43
C SER A 421 15.66 13.35 20.66
N GLU A 422 15.68 13.60 19.33
CA GLU A 422 14.51 13.58 18.43
C GLU A 422 14.13 12.16 17.97
N LEU A 423 15.06 11.20 18.02
CA LEU A 423 14.78 9.80 17.70
C LEU A 423 13.81 9.18 18.71
N GLY A 424 13.72 9.75 19.92
CA GLY A 424 12.86 9.29 20.99
C GLY A 424 13.36 7.98 21.60
N SER A 425 13.44 7.92 22.93
CA SER A 425 13.50 6.61 23.59
C SER A 425 12.22 5.86 23.23
N SER A 426 12.35 4.69 22.61
CA SER A 426 11.27 3.72 22.43
C SER A 426 10.24 3.83 23.57
N ASN A 427 8.95 3.83 23.25
CA ASN A 427 7.78 3.93 24.14
C ASN A 427 7.76 2.96 25.36
N LYS A 428 8.84 2.22 25.62
CA LYS A 428 9.10 1.41 26.83
C LYS A 428 8.82 2.17 28.12
N LYS A 429 9.13 3.47 28.23
CA LYS A 429 8.82 4.23 29.47
C LYS A 429 7.32 4.35 29.70
N MET A 430 6.52 4.59 28.66
CA MET A 430 5.06 4.66 28.77
C MET A 430 4.46 3.27 29.03
N LEU A 431 4.95 2.22 28.34
CA LEU A 431 4.47 0.85 28.51
C LEU A 431 4.76 0.30 29.91
N VAL A 432 5.93 0.61 30.48
CA VAL A 432 6.28 0.24 31.86
C VAL A 432 5.38 0.95 32.87
N ILE A 433 5.09 2.24 32.68
CA ILE A 433 4.17 2.99 33.55
C ILE A 433 2.75 2.39 33.50
N THR A 434 2.24 2.07 32.31
CA THR A 434 0.90 1.48 32.15
C THR A 434 0.82 0.09 32.79
N VAL A 435 1.84 -0.76 32.62
CA VAL A 435 1.89 -2.11 33.23
C VAL A 435 1.93 -2.03 34.76
N VAL A 436 2.67 -1.07 35.33
CA VAL A 436 2.75 -0.87 36.80
C VAL A 436 1.42 -0.35 37.37
N LEU A 437 0.72 0.53 36.66
CA LEU A 437 -0.60 1.02 37.10
C LEU A 437 -1.68 -0.07 37.07
N ILE A 438 -1.67 -0.94 36.06
CA ILE A 438 -2.63 -2.05 35.95
C ILE A 438 -2.35 -3.11 37.02
N SER A 439 -1.08 -3.46 37.27
CA SER A 439 -0.73 -4.46 38.28
C SER A 439 -1.05 -4.01 39.71
N THR A 440 -0.87 -2.73 40.01
CA THR A 440 -1.23 -2.15 41.32
C THR A 440 -2.75 -2.09 41.52
N ALA A 441 -3.53 -1.74 40.50
CA ALA A 441 -4.99 -1.75 40.61
C ALA A 441 -5.57 -3.17 40.85
N LEU A 442 -5.06 -4.18 40.15
CA LEU A 442 -5.54 -5.56 40.28
C LEU A 442 -5.24 -6.17 41.65
N THR A 443 -4.08 -5.84 42.25
CA THR A 443 -3.71 -6.33 43.58
C THR A 443 -4.59 -5.74 44.68
N VAL A 444 -4.95 -4.46 44.59
CA VAL A 444 -5.87 -3.81 45.54
C VAL A 444 -7.26 -4.45 45.48
N ILE A 445 -7.78 -4.71 44.27
CA ILE A 445 -9.09 -5.36 44.08
C ILE A 445 -9.11 -6.76 44.71
N LEU A 446 -8.04 -7.53 44.53
CA LEU A 446 -7.93 -8.88 45.10
C LEU A 446 -7.95 -8.85 46.64
N ILE A 447 -7.24 -7.88 47.26
CA ILE A 447 -7.20 -7.73 48.72
C ILE A 447 -8.60 -7.35 49.26
N CYS A 448 -9.30 -6.42 48.60
CA CYS A 448 -10.66 -6.05 48.98
C CYS A 448 -11.64 -7.24 48.88
N PHE A 449 -11.51 -8.05 47.82
CA PHE A 449 -12.36 -9.23 47.62
C PHE A 449 -12.13 -10.30 48.69
N VAL A 450 -10.87 -10.59 49.03
CA VAL A 450 -10.53 -11.53 50.11
C VAL A 450 -11.03 -11.00 51.46
N GLY A 451 -10.86 -9.71 51.74
CA GLY A 451 -11.39 -9.06 52.95
C GLY A 451 -12.90 -9.23 53.09
N TYR A 452 -13.65 -9.06 52.00
CA TYR A 452 -15.10 -9.26 51.96
C TYR A 452 -15.51 -10.71 52.27
N LEU A 453 -14.84 -11.70 51.70
CA LEU A 453 -15.14 -13.12 51.94
C LEU A 453 -14.88 -13.53 53.40
N LEU A 454 -13.80 -13.02 54.01
CA LEU A 454 -13.49 -13.26 55.42
C LEU A 454 -14.50 -12.60 56.36
N TRP A 455 -15.02 -11.43 56.00
CA TRP A 455 -16.06 -10.74 56.77
C TRP A 455 -17.40 -11.50 56.72
N LYS A 456 -17.79 -11.99 55.54
CA LYS A 456 -19.01 -12.79 55.36
C LYS A 456 -19.00 -14.07 56.19
N LYS A 457 -17.87 -14.81 56.18
CA LYS A 457 -17.73 -16.09 56.92
C LYS A 457 -17.87 -15.92 58.44
N ARG A 458 -17.47 -14.76 59.00
CA ARG A 458 -17.62 -14.48 60.43
C ARG A 458 -19.06 -14.13 60.85
N ARG A 459 -19.89 -13.67 59.91
CA ARG A 459 -21.27 -13.28 60.19
C ARG A 459 -22.20 -14.50 60.32
N ASP A 460 -22.04 -15.49 59.44
CA ASP A 460 -22.90 -16.68 59.42
C ASP A 460 -22.71 -17.56 60.67
N SER A 461 -21.48 -17.65 61.19
CA SER A 461 -21.18 -18.45 62.41
C SER A 461 -21.79 -17.87 63.70
N LYS A 462 -22.15 -16.58 63.74
CA LYS A 462 -22.69 -15.93 64.95
C LYS A 462 -24.20 -16.12 65.10
N GLN A 463 -24.92 -16.39 64.02
CA GLN A 463 -26.38 -16.48 64.01
C GLN A 463 -26.89 -17.85 64.46
N GLU A 464 -26.14 -18.92 64.19
CA GLU A 464 -26.49 -20.31 64.51
C GLU A 464 -26.46 -20.62 66.02
N THR A 465 -25.58 -19.96 66.78
CA THR A 465 -25.46 -20.15 68.24
C THR A 465 -26.62 -19.52 69.01
N THR A 466 -27.16 -18.40 68.52
CA THR A 466 -28.21 -17.61 69.20
C THR A 466 -29.61 -18.24 69.06
N GLU A 467 -29.95 -18.80 67.90
CA GLU A 467 -31.27 -19.44 67.70
C GLU A 467 -31.42 -20.73 68.52
N ARG A 468 -30.35 -21.51 68.67
CA ARG A 468 -30.36 -22.76 69.44
C ARG A 468 -30.48 -22.53 70.95
N SER A 469 -29.88 -21.45 71.48
CA SER A 469 -30.03 -21.07 72.89
C SER A 469 -31.44 -20.57 73.20
N LEU A 470 -32.07 -19.81 72.28
CA LEU A 470 -33.44 -19.32 72.44
C LEU A 470 -34.46 -20.47 72.38
N ALA A 471 -34.25 -21.46 71.51
CA ALA A 471 -35.13 -22.63 71.42
C ALA A 471 -35.08 -23.50 72.68
N ASN A 472 -33.88 -23.77 73.21
CA ASN A 472 -33.73 -24.56 74.44
C ASN A 472 -34.36 -23.89 75.67
N ASP A 473 -34.35 -22.56 75.75
CA ASP A 473 -34.95 -21.85 76.90
C ASP A 473 -36.49 -21.79 76.79
N SER A 474 -37.03 -21.70 75.57
CA SER A 474 -38.48 -21.63 75.32
C SER A 474 -39.20 -22.97 75.51
N PHE A 475 -38.53 -24.11 75.28
CA PHE A 475 -39.13 -25.45 75.38
C PHE A 475 -38.97 -26.13 76.74
N LYS A 476 -38.15 -25.58 77.65
CA LYS A 476 -38.06 -26.06 79.04
C LYS A 476 -39.41 -26.03 79.78
N ASP A 477 -40.26 -25.07 79.44
CA ASP A 477 -41.57 -24.87 80.09
C ASP A 477 -42.68 -25.80 79.53
N ALA A 478 -42.35 -26.57 78.48
CA ALA A 478 -43.25 -27.53 77.82
C ALA A 478 -42.75 -28.99 77.89
N ASP A 479 -41.69 -29.27 78.65
CA ASP A 479 -41.05 -30.59 78.83
C ASP A 479 -40.75 -31.32 77.51
N LEU A 480 -40.44 -30.56 76.45
CA LEU A 480 -40.24 -31.10 75.09
C LEU A 480 -38.76 -31.09 74.68
N PRO A 481 -38.13 -32.23 74.35
CA PRO A 481 -36.72 -32.28 73.98
C PRO A 481 -36.45 -31.73 72.57
N VAL A 482 -35.32 -31.02 72.44
CA VAL A 482 -34.79 -30.55 71.15
C VAL A 482 -33.70 -31.52 70.68
N PHE A 483 -33.97 -32.25 69.61
CA PHE A 483 -33.04 -33.19 69.00
C PHE A 483 -32.01 -32.46 68.13
N ASP A 484 -30.76 -32.94 68.13
CA ASP A 484 -29.78 -32.48 67.14
C ASP A 484 -30.09 -33.07 65.75
N ILE A 485 -29.63 -32.36 64.73
CA ILE A 485 -29.87 -32.79 63.34
C ILE A 485 -29.19 -34.13 63.05
N GLU A 486 -28.04 -34.41 63.66
CA GLU A 486 -27.30 -35.64 63.46
C GLU A 486 -28.07 -36.88 63.94
N THR A 487 -28.74 -36.80 65.09
CA THR A 487 -29.61 -37.85 65.63
C THR A 487 -30.79 -38.11 64.70
N ILE A 488 -31.40 -37.05 64.15
CA ILE A 488 -32.54 -37.20 63.22
C ILE A 488 -32.08 -37.76 61.88
N LEU A 489 -30.93 -37.32 61.36
CA LEU A 489 -30.32 -37.86 60.14
C LEU A 489 -30.01 -39.34 60.31
N GLN A 490 -29.44 -39.76 61.44
CA GLN A 490 -29.18 -41.18 61.72
C GLN A 490 -30.49 -41.96 61.86
N ALA A 491 -31.45 -41.44 62.63
CA ALA A 491 -32.73 -42.12 62.87
C ALA A 491 -33.55 -42.34 61.59
N THR A 492 -33.45 -41.42 60.63
CA THR A 492 -34.20 -41.47 59.36
C THR A 492 -33.39 -42.05 58.20
N ASN A 493 -32.14 -42.47 58.43
CA ASN A 493 -31.18 -42.85 57.39
C ASN A 493 -31.03 -41.76 56.31
N ASN A 494 -30.66 -40.56 56.74
CA ASN A 494 -30.49 -39.35 55.93
C ASN A 494 -31.75 -39.00 55.10
N PHE A 495 -32.93 -39.10 55.72
CA PHE A 495 -34.23 -38.90 55.07
C PHE A 495 -34.42 -39.77 53.82
N SER A 496 -33.98 -41.03 53.88
CA SER A 496 -34.13 -41.97 52.76
C SER A 496 -35.58 -42.05 52.29
N LYS A 497 -35.78 -42.04 50.97
CA LYS A 497 -37.10 -42.17 50.35
C LYS A 497 -37.81 -43.48 50.73
N THR A 498 -37.06 -44.52 51.10
CA THR A 498 -37.62 -45.79 51.60
C THR A 498 -38.33 -45.66 52.95
N ASN A 499 -38.01 -44.61 53.71
CA ASN A 499 -38.58 -44.32 55.02
C ASN A 499 -39.69 -43.27 54.94
N GLU A 500 -40.02 -42.76 53.75
CA GLU A 500 -41.10 -41.80 53.57
C GLU A 500 -42.46 -42.48 53.79
N ILE A 501 -43.25 -41.97 54.73
CA ILE A 501 -44.55 -42.52 55.09
C ILE A 501 -45.72 -41.60 54.72
N GLY A 502 -45.44 -40.37 54.29
CA GLY A 502 -46.44 -39.46 53.75
C GLY A 502 -45.85 -38.12 53.35
N GLN A 503 -46.43 -37.48 52.34
CA GLN A 503 -46.02 -36.16 51.85
C GLN A 503 -47.27 -35.30 51.61
N GLY A 504 -47.23 -34.05 52.04
CA GLY A 504 -48.29 -33.07 51.80
C GLY A 504 -47.76 -31.65 51.72
N GLY A 505 -48.66 -30.66 51.58
CA GLY A 505 -48.29 -29.25 51.41
C GLY A 505 -47.45 -28.65 52.56
N PHE A 506 -47.53 -29.25 53.75
CA PHE A 506 -46.82 -28.81 54.96
C PHE A 506 -45.55 -29.62 55.24
N GLY A 507 -45.05 -30.38 54.28
CA GLY A 507 -43.80 -31.12 54.38
C GLY A 507 -43.92 -32.64 54.24
N THR A 508 -42.79 -33.31 54.42
CA THR A 508 -42.64 -34.75 54.23
C THR A 508 -42.42 -35.44 55.56
N VAL A 509 -43.09 -36.56 55.78
CA VAL A 509 -43.03 -37.37 57.01
C VAL A 509 -42.23 -38.63 56.75
N TYR A 510 -41.21 -38.86 57.57
CA TYR A 510 -40.33 -40.02 57.51
C TYR A 510 -40.49 -40.88 58.76
N LYS A 511 -40.56 -42.20 58.59
CA LYS A 511 -40.38 -43.16 59.68
C LYS A 511 -38.90 -43.17 60.08
N GLY A 512 -38.64 -43.04 61.37
CA GLY A 512 -37.30 -43.16 61.93
C GLY A 512 -37.27 -44.09 63.12
N LYS A 513 -36.06 -44.46 63.54
CA LYS A 513 -35.82 -45.21 64.76
C LYS A 513 -34.71 -44.54 65.56
N LEU A 514 -35.04 -44.06 66.76
CA LEU A 514 -34.06 -43.43 67.66
C LEU A 514 -33.02 -44.46 68.15
N PRO A 515 -31.84 -44.03 68.63
CA PRO A 515 -30.77 -44.93 69.09
C PRO A 515 -31.21 -45.97 70.13
N TYR A 516 -32.19 -45.62 70.98
CA TYR A 516 -32.74 -46.50 72.00
C TYR A 516 -33.87 -47.43 71.52
N GLY A 517 -34.14 -47.46 70.21
CA GLY A 517 -35.05 -48.39 69.56
C GLY A 517 -36.49 -47.91 69.40
N GLN A 518 -36.84 -46.72 69.91
CA GLN A 518 -38.16 -46.11 69.75
C GLN A 518 -38.43 -45.71 68.30
N GLU A 519 -39.54 -46.18 67.73
CA GLU A 519 -39.99 -45.76 66.41
C GLU A 519 -40.66 -44.37 66.48
N ILE A 520 -40.27 -43.49 65.56
CA ILE A 520 -40.73 -42.11 65.49
C ILE A 520 -41.20 -41.76 64.09
N ALA A 521 -42.07 -40.76 63.99
CA ALA A 521 -42.42 -40.10 62.75
C ALA A 521 -41.85 -38.68 62.73
N VAL A 522 -40.93 -38.40 61.81
CA VAL A 522 -40.27 -37.11 61.66
C VAL A 522 -40.92 -36.35 60.52
N LYS A 523 -41.67 -35.30 60.84
CA LYS A 523 -42.23 -34.37 59.85
C LYS A 523 -41.23 -33.25 59.59
N ARG A 524 -40.60 -33.26 58.42
CA ARG A 524 -39.70 -32.22 57.93
C ARG A 524 -40.49 -31.17 57.18
N LEU A 525 -40.46 -29.94 57.67
CA LEU A 525 -41.25 -28.83 57.12
C LEU A 525 -40.57 -28.25 55.88
N THR A 526 -41.37 -27.90 54.87
CA THR A 526 -40.89 -27.22 53.67
C THR A 526 -40.65 -25.74 53.96
N GLY A 527 -39.52 -25.20 53.49
CA GLY A 527 -38.97 -23.90 53.87
C GLY A 527 -39.81 -22.65 53.54
N ASN A 528 -41.02 -22.80 53.02
CA ASN A 528 -41.93 -21.70 52.66
C ASN A 528 -43.16 -21.58 53.57
N SER A 529 -43.31 -22.42 54.61
CA SER A 529 -44.59 -22.53 55.35
C SER A 529 -44.65 -21.84 56.72
N PHE A 530 -43.52 -21.43 57.30
CA PHE A 530 -43.51 -20.72 58.60
C PHE A 530 -42.64 -19.48 58.51
N GLN A 531 -43.24 -18.30 58.69
CA GLN A 531 -42.58 -17.02 58.56
C GLN A 531 -41.87 -16.67 59.88
N GLY A 532 -40.77 -17.36 60.15
CA GLY A 532 -39.82 -17.02 61.22
C GLY A 532 -39.66 -18.11 62.29
N SER A 533 -38.49 -18.08 62.96
CA SER A 533 -38.17 -18.99 64.06
C SER A 533 -39.18 -18.85 65.21
N ASN A 534 -39.66 -17.66 65.52
CA ASN A 534 -40.61 -17.43 66.62
C ASN A 534 -42.02 -18.00 66.37
N GLU A 535 -42.52 -17.99 65.14
CA GLU A 535 -43.84 -18.55 64.80
C GLU A 535 -43.84 -20.07 64.95
N PHE A 536 -42.82 -20.73 64.39
CA PHE A 536 -42.63 -22.16 64.56
C PHE A 536 -42.55 -22.56 66.04
N MET A 537 -41.79 -21.82 66.84
CA MET A 537 -41.65 -22.07 68.28
C MET A 537 -42.97 -21.96 69.04
N ASN A 538 -43.78 -20.93 68.76
CA ASN A 538 -45.09 -20.76 69.39
C ASN A 538 -46.05 -21.91 69.02
N GLU A 539 -46.07 -22.32 67.76
CA GLU A 539 -46.91 -23.43 67.32
C GLU A 539 -46.49 -24.77 67.93
N VAL A 540 -45.18 -25.06 67.98
CA VAL A 540 -44.66 -26.27 68.63
C VAL A 540 -45.06 -26.31 70.10
N THR A 541 -44.96 -25.19 70.81
CA THR A 541 -45.36 -25.10 72.23
C THR A 541 -46.87 -25.33 72.42
N VAL A 542 -47.72 -24.85 71.51
CA VAL A 542 -49.17 -25.11 71.56
C VAL A 542 -49.46 -26.60 71.32
N VAL A 543 -48.84 -27.21 70.31
CA VAL A 543 -49.02 -28.64 70.00
C VAL A 543 -48.50 -29.52 71.14
N ALA A 544 -47.38 -29.16 71.76
CA ALA A 544 -46.82 -29.85 72.93
C ALA A 544 -47.79 -29.90 74.13
N LYS A 545 -48.56 -28.83 74.35
CA LYS A 545 -49.52 -28.73 75.45
C LYS A 545 -50.86 -29.43 75.17
N LEU A 546 -51.16 -29.76 73.91
CA LEU A 546 -52.40 -30.43 73.50
C LEU A 546 -52.27 -31.96 73.60
N GLN A 547 -52.36 -32.49 74.82
CA GLN A 547 -52.39 -33.93 75.06
C GLN A 547 -53.82 -34.45 75.21
N HIS A 548 -54.28 -35.24 74.25
CA HIS A 548 -55.60 -35.88 74.30
C HIS A 548 -55.50 -37.32 73.80
N ARG A 549 -56.26 -38.25 74.39
CA ARG A 549 -56.26 -39.70 74.06
C ARG A 549 -56.49 -40.06 72.59
N ASN A 550 -56.98 -39.11 71.79
CA ASN A 550 -57.29 -39.28 70.36
C ASN A 550 -56.38 -38.42 69.44
N LEU A 551 -55.32 -37.80 69.96
CA LEU A 551 -54.33 -37.04 69.19
C LEU A 551 -52.95 -37.70 69.30
N VAL A 552 -52.16 -37.63 68.22
CA VAL A 552 -50.80 -38.19 68.19
C VAL A 552 -49.87 -37.36 69.06
N GLY A 553 -49.16 -38.00 69.98
CA GLY A 553 -48.22 -37.33 70.88
C GLY A 553 -46.98 -36.81 70.13
N ILE A 554 -46.63 -35.54 70.38
CA ILE A 554 -45.35 -34.97 69.96
C ILE A 554 -44.26 -35.36 70.97
N LEU A 555 -43.13 -35.85 70.47
CA LEU A 555 -41.97 -36.29 71.25
C LEU A 555 -40.86 -35.25 71.30
N GLY A 556 -40.81 -34.32 70.36
CA GLY A 556 -39.75 -33.31 70.30
C GLY A 556 -39.74 -32.51 69.00
N CYS A 557 -38.76 -31.62 68.88
CA CYS A 557 -38.49 -30.90 67.63
C CYS A 557 -36.99 -30.87 67.31
N CYS A 558 -36.65 -30.54 66.06
CA CYS A 558 -35.28 -30.29 65.62
C CYS A 558 -35.22 -28.97 64.85
N ILE A 559 -34.24 -28.13 65.21
CA ILE A 559 -34.02 -26.80 64.62
C ILE A 559 -32.54 -26.70 64.25
N HIS A 560 -32.25 -26.59 62.95
CA HIS A 560 -30.87 -26.44 62.46
C HIS A 560 -30.84 -25.61 61.17
N ASN A 561 -30.14 -24.47 61.17
CA ASN A 561 -30.13 -23.53 60.04
C ASN A 561 -31.56 -23.15 59.58
N ASN A 562 -31.97 -23.50 58.36
CA ASN A 562 -33.35 -23.31 57.87
C ASN A 562 -34.21 -24.58 57.97
N GLU A 563 -33.68 -25.67 58.53
CA GLU A 563 -34.41 -26.91 58.73
C GLU A 563 -35.21 -26.86 60.03
N ARG A 564 -36.50 -27.20 59.94
CA ARG A 564 -37.43 -27.27 61.06
C ARG A 564 -38.17 -28.61 60.98
N MET A 565 -38.13 -29.38 62.06
CA MET A 565 -38.71 -30.72 62.08
C MET A 565 -39.47 -30.97 63.37
N LEU A 566 -40.58 -31.70 63.25
CA LEU A 566 -41.40 -32.16 64.38
C LEU A 566 -41.27 -33.67 64.48
N ILE A 567 -41.05 -34.16 65.70
CA ILE A 567 -40.88 -35.58 65.99
C ILE A 567 -42.11 -36.06 66.76
N TYR A 568 -42.83 -37.01 66.20
CA TYR A 568 -44.02 -37.63 66.79
C TYR A 568 -43.76 -39.10 67.12
N GLU A 569 -44.61 -39.66 67.98
CA GLU A 569 -44.69 -41.12 68.12
C GLU A 569 -45.18 -41.75 66.81
N PHE A 570 -44.63 -42.93 66.48
CA PHE A 570 -45.04 -43.64 65.28
C PHE A 570 -46.31 -44.45 65.53
N LEU A 571 -47.35 -44.26 64.71
CA LEU A 571 -48.58 -45.04 64.75
C LEU A 571 -48.59 -46.12 63.66
N THR A 572 -48.83 -47.36 64.06
CA THR A 572 -48.76 -48.54 63.18
C THR A 572 -49.92 -48.67 62.20
N ASN A 573 -51.08 -48.07 62.49
CA ASN A 573 -52.33 -48.29 61.76
C ASN A 573 -52.57 -47.36 60.54
N LYS A 574 -51.56 -46.64 60.05
CA LYS A 574 -51.69 -45.64 58.96
C LYS A 574 -52.69 -44.51 59.30
N SER A 575 -52.85 -43.54 58.41
CA SER A 575 -53.63 -42.33 58.65
C SER A 575 -55.15 -42.58 58.66
N LEU A 576 -55.88 -41.78 59.42
CA LEU A 576 -57.35 -41.87 59.53
C LEU A 576 -58.04 -41.59 58.18
N ASP A 577 -57.42 -40.81 57.29
CA ASP A 577 -57.97 -40.53 55.95
C ASP A 577 -58.13 -41.80 55.12
N LEU A 578 -57.22 -42.78 55.25
CA LEU A 578 -57.31 -44.07 54.56
C LEU A 578 -58.55 -44.87 54.98
N PHE A 579 -59.00 -44.73 56.23
CA PHE A 579 -60.20 -45.41 56.74
C PHE A 579 -61.49 -44.66 56.43
N ILE A 580 -61.43 -43.33 56.27
CA ILE A 580 -62.61 -42.49 56.00
C ILE A 580 -62.89 -42.35 54.49
N PHE A 581 -61.86 -42.23 53.65
CA PHE A 581 -62.02 -41.83 52.24
C PHE A 581 -61.62 -42.90 51.21
N GLY A 582 -60.98 -44.01 51.62
CA GLY A 582 -60.57 -45.09 50.71
C GLY A 582 -59.52 -44.67 49.67
N MET A 583 -58.78 -45.64 49.11
CA MET A 583 -57.71 -45.34 48.13
C MET A 583 -58.28 -44.86 46.79
N HIS A 584 -58.35 -43.55 46.57
CA HIS A 584 -58.52 -42.98 45.22
C HIS A 584 -57.17 -42.50 44.65
N VAL A 585 -56.72 -43.22 43.63
CA VAL A 585 -55.66 -42.79 42.70
C VAL A 585 -56.19 -41.58 41.93
N ILE A 586 -55.59 -40.40 42.12
CA ILE A 586 -55.84 -39.23 41.28
C ILE A 586 -54.69 -39.05 40.30
N ILE A 587 -55.07 -39.20 39.03
CA ILE A 587 -54.33 -38.81 37.83
C ILE A 587 -54.00 -37.32 37.93
N ALA A 588 -52.72 -37.01 37.72
CA ALA A 588 -52.24 -35.65 37.58
C ALA A 588 -52.98 -34.93 36.44
N ASN A 589 -53.56 -33.76 36.73
CA ASN A 589 -53.25 -32.55 35.97
C ASN A 589 -53.89 -31.29 36.56
N CYS A 590 -53.04 -30.27 36.58
CA CYS A 590 -53.32 -28.84 36.40
C CYS A 590 -54.08 -28.06 37.47
N ASP A 591 -53.66 -26.79 37.50
CA ASP A 591 -54.33 -25.59 37.96
C ASP A 591 -54.36 -25.36 39.48
N ILE A 592 -54.22 -24.16 40.03
CA ILE A 592 -54.01 -22.78 39.58
C ILE A 592 -53.87 -22.01 40.92
N ILE A 593 -53.01 -21.00 40.95
CA ILE A 593 -53.03 -19.75 41.75
C ILE A 593 -53.56 -19.81 43.21
N GLY A 594 -52.75 -19.29 44.14
CA GLY A 594 -53.21 -18.81 45.44
C GLY A 594 -52.10 -18.66 46.44
#